data_AF-A0A212KVS4-F1
#
_entry.id   AF-A0A212KVS4-F1
#
_cell.length_a   1.000
_cell.length_b   1.000
_cell.length_c   1.000
_cell.angle_alpha   90.00
_cell.angle_beta   90.00
_cell.angle_gamma   90.00
#
_symmetry.space_group_name_H-M   'P 1'
#
loop_
_entity.id
_entity.type
_entity.pdbx_description
1 polymer ?
#
loop_
_entity_poly.entity_id
_entity_poly.type
_entity_poly.pdbx_seq_one_letter_code
_entity_poly.pdbx_strand_id
1 'polypeptide(L)'
;MGLGLAFKAFFRAFKDPKAAKKFLQPNDTKKITKKEEDASHLQLLMLLQKSGRLIDFLQEDLSGCTDAQIGAAAKKVQQDCCGVLEELVTVRPVFEDREGASIQIPAGYDVSAIKVVGNVKGDAPYKGVLVHKGWRAHKRSLPKRVGHNTVEVLCQAEVEVK
;
A
#
# COMPACT_ATOMS: atom_id res chain seq x y z
N MET A 1 -5.71 34.76 34.61
CA MET A 1 -4.80 35.31 33.58
C MET A 1 -5.46 35.67 32.24
N GLY A 2 -6.80 35.61 32.08
CA GLY A 2 -7.46 35.89 30.79
C GLY A 2 -7.87 37.35 30.53
N LEU A 3 -8.42 38.05 31.54
CA LEU A 3 -8.96 39.40 31.34
C LEU A 3 -7.88 40.46 31.02
N GLY A 4 -6.75 40.45 31.74
CA GLY A 4 -5.68 41.43 31.53
C GLY A 4 -5.06 41.35 30.13
N LEU A 5 -4.98 40.15 29.56
CA LEU A 5 -4.50 39.95 28.20
C LEU A 5 -5.49 40.50 27.16
N ALA A 6 -6.79 40.28 27.38
CA ALA A 6 -7.86 40.76 26.50
C ALA A 6 -7.92 42.30 26.46
N PHE A 7 -7.83 42.97 27.62
CA PHE A 7 -7.79 44.43 27.68
C PHE A 7 -6.53 45.00 27.01
N LYS A 8 -5.38 44.37 27.20
CA LYS A 8 -4.12 44.79 26.57
C LYS A 8 -4.15 44.60 25.05
N ALA A 9 -4.76 43.53 24.56
CA ALA A 9 -4.98 43.30 23.14
C ALA A 9 -5.96 44.32 22.55
N PHE A 10 -7.05 44.64 23.26
CA PHE A 10 -8.04 45.64 22.85
C PHE A 10 -7.42 47.04 22.70
N PHE A 11 -6.70 47.53 23.73
CA PHE A 11 -6.02 48.83 23.66
C PHE A 11 -4.92 48.88 22.60
N ARG A 12 -4.24 47.77 22.35
CA ARG A 12 -3.22 47.67 21.30
C ARG A 12 -3.84 47.70 19.90
N ALA A 13 -4.99 47.06 19.71
CA ALA A 13 -5.75 47.14 18.45
C ALA A 13 -6.32 48.54 18.21
N PHE A 14 -6.74 49.24 19.28
CA PHE A 14 -7.22 50.64 19.20
C PHE A 14 -6.10 51.63 18.84
N LYS A 15 -4.89 51.44 19.39
CA LYS A 15 -3.74 52.32 19.14
C LYS A 15 -3.07 52.07 17.78
N ASP A 16 -3.21 50.86 17.21
CA ASP A 16 -2.64 50.50 15.91
C ASP A 16 -3.66 49.78 15.01
N PRO A 17 -4.55 50.55 14.34
CA PRO A 17 -5.62 49.98 13.52
C PRO A 17 -5.11 49.27 12.26
N LYS A 18 -3.87 49.55 11.81
CA LYS A 18 -3.24 48.82 10.69
C LYS A 18 -2.81 47.42 11.11
N ALA A 19 -2.24 47.29 12.32
CA ALA A 19 -1.92 45.98 12.89
C ALA A 19 -3.20 45.17 13.18
N ALA A 20 -4.25 45.80 13.70
CA ALA A 20 -5.54 45.15 13.94
C ALA A 20 -6.19 44.61 12.65
N LYS A 21 -6.11 45.37 11.55
CA LYS A 21 -6.58 44.90 10.23
C LYS A 21 -5.84 43.65 9.73
N LYS A 22 -4.59 43.43 10.13
CA LYS A 22 -3.84 42.20 9.80
C LYS A 22 -4.41 40.96 10.50
N PHE A 23 -4.96 41.12 11.71
CA PHE A 23 -5.63 40.03 12.45
C PHE A 23 -7.05 39.75 11.95
N LEU A 24 -7.71 40.76 11.38
CA LEU A 24 -9.03 40.62 10.77
C LEU A 24 -8.97 40.15 9.30
N GLN A 25 -7.77 40.10 8.71
CA GLN A 25 -7.59 39.46 7.41
C GLN A 25 -7.80 37.95 7.57
N PRO A 26 -8.71 37.33 6.80
CA PRO A 26 -9.06 35.90 6.93
C PRO A 26 -7.97 34.97 6.36
N ASN A 27 -6.69 35.34 6.48
CA ASN A 27 -5.58 34.66 5.79
C ASN A 27 -4.81 33.65 6.64
N ASP A 28 -5.37 33.18 7.76
CA ASP A 28 -4.85 32.02 8.48
C ASP A 28 -5.97 31.03 8.84
N THR A 29 -6.98 30.90 7.97
CA THR A 29 -7.66 29.61 7.90
C THR A 29 -6.65 28.65 7.26
N LYS A 30 -5.82 28.04 8.10
CA LYS A 30 -4.97 26.91 7.75
C LYS A 30 -5.92 25.92 7.07
N LYS A 31 -5.98 25.93 5.73
CA LYS A 31 -6.71 24.93 4.95
C LYS A 31 -6.21 23.62 5.51
N ILE A 32 -7.06 22.92 6.24
CA ILE A 32 -6.84 21.52 6.56
C ILE A 32 -6.91 20.89 5.18
N THR A 33 -5.77 20.81 4.51
CA THR A 33 -5.62 20.01 3.31
C THR A 33 -6.01 18.62 3.78
N LYS A 34 -7.23 18.20 3.40
CA LYS A 34 -7.68 16.83 3.58
C LYS A 34 -6.56 15.99 3.02
N LYS A 35 -5.82 15.30 3.90
CA LYS A 35 -4.68 14.48 3.50
C LYS A 35 -5.22 13.54 2.45
N GLU A 36 -4.75 13.67 1.22
CA GLU A 36 -5.13 12.74 0.16
C GLU A 36 -4.79 11.36 0.66
N GLU A 37 -5.80 10.52 0.83
CA GLU A 37 -5.61 9.15 1.30
C GLU A 37 -4.90 8.38 0.18
N ASP A 38 -3.75 7.77 0.52
CA ASP A 38 -2.99 6.96 -0.42
C ASP A 38 -3.74 5.67 -0.72
N ALA A 39 -4.53 5.70 -1.79
CA ALA A 39 -5.32 4.59 -2.26
C ALA A 39 -4.60 3.76 -3.34
N SER A 40 -3.26 3.81 -3.40
CA SER A 40 -2.45 3.02 -4.36
C SER A 40 -2.71 1.50 -4.23
N HIS A 41 -3.00 1.00 -3.03
CA HIS A 41 -3.35 -0.40 -2.80
C HIS A 41 -4.62 -0.83 -3.55
N LEU A 42 -5.67 0.00 -3.54
CA LEU A 42 -6.91 -0.27 -4.31
C LEU A 42 -6.64 -0.24 -5.81
N GLN A 43 -5.72 0.61 -6.27
CA GLN A 43 -5.40 0.70 -7.69
C GLN A 43 -4.67 -0.54 -8.21
N LEU A 44 -3.73 -1.09 -7.44
CA LEU A 44 -3.13 -2.38 -7.78
C LEU A 44 -4.20 -3.48 -7.84
N LEU A 45 -5.12 -3.51 -6.87
CA LEU A 45 -6.20 -4.49 -6.81
C LEU A 45 -7.15 -4.38 -8.01
N MET A 46 -7.50 -3.16 -8.44
CA MET A 46 -8.29 -2.93 -9.67
C MET A 46 -7.60 -3.49 -10.91
N LEU A 47 -6.29 -3.29 -11.06
CA LEU A 47 -5.54 -3.75 -12.23
C LEU A 47 -5.46 -5.29 -12.26
N LEU A 48 -5.24 -5.91 -11.09
CA LEU A 48 -5.28 -7.37 -10.94
C LEU A 48 -6.67 -7.94 -11.26
N GLN A 49 -7.74 -7.27 -10.84
CA GLN A 49 -9.10 -7.69 -11.16
C GLN A 49 -9.39 -7.54 -12.66
N LYS A 50 -9.09 -6.38 -13.25
CA LYS A 50 -9.42 -6.07 -14.64
C LYS A 50 -8.74 -7.02 -15.63
N SER A 51 -7.48 -7.38 -15.38
CA SER A 51 -6.72 -8.25 -16.28
C SER A 51 -6.80 -9.73 -15.91
N GLY A 52 -6.83 -10.07 -14.61
CA GLY A 52 -6.70 -11.45 -14.16
C GLY A 52 -7.90 -12.03 -13.41
N ARG A 53 -8.97 -11.26 -13.17
CA ARG A 53 -10.16 -11.69 -12.42
C ARG A 53 -9.85 -12.23 -11.02
N LEU A 54 -8.83 -11.65 -10.38
CA LEU A 54 -8.33 -12.12 -9.08
C LEU A 54 -9.42 -12.16 -8.00
N ILE A 55 -10.22 -11.10 -7.90
CA ILE A 55 -11.27 -10.99 -6.88
C ILE A 55 -12.35 -12.04 -7.15
N ASP A 56 -12.78 -12.19 -8.41
CA ASP A 56 -13.78 -13.19 -8.80
C ASP A 56 -13.31 -14.59 -8.39
N PHE A 57 -12.07 -14.94 -8.72
CA PHE A 57 -11.50 -16.26 -8.41
C PHE A 57 -11.43 -16.53 -6.90
N LEU A 58 -11.11 -15.52 -6.08
CA LEU A 58 -11.05 -15.66 -4.63
C LEU A 58 -12.43 -15.71 -3.95
N GLN A 59 -13.46 -15.18 -4.60
CA GLN A 59 -14.84 -15.17 -4.10
C GLN A 59 -15.69 -16.34 -4.64
N GLU A 60 -15.17 -17.10 -5.61
CA GLU A 60 -15.86 -18.23 -6.21
C GLU A 60 -16.01 -19.39 -5.20
N ASP A 61 -17.19 -20.02 -5.17
CA ASP A 61 -17.39 -21.26 -4.43
C ASP A 61 -16.87 -22.45 -5.26
N LEU A 62 -15.82 -23.10 -4.74
CA LEU A 62 -15.16 -24.22 -5.41
C LEU A 62 -15.67 -25.59 -4.96
N SER A 63 -16.65 -25.69 -4.06
CA SER A 63 -17.09 -26.94 -3.45
C SER A 63 -17.61 -27.99 -4.44
N GLY A 64 -18.09 -27.57 -5.62
CA GLY A 64 -18.55 -28.44 -6.70
C GLY A 64 -17.57 -28.61 -7.87
N CYS A 65 -16.42 -27.97 -7.83
CA CYS A 65 -15.46 -27.99 -8.93
C CYS A 65 -14.51 -29.19 -8.82
N THR A 66 -14.21 -29.82 -9.95
CA THR A 66 -13.16 -30.85 -10.02
C THR A 66 -11.77 -30.21 -9.99
N ASP A 67 -10.75 -30.96 -9.55
CA ASP A 67 -9.35 -30.52 -9.58
C ASP A 67 -8.91 -30.05 -10.98
N ALA A 68 -9.42 -30.67 -12.03
CA ALA A 68 -9.13 -30.28 -13.41
C ALA A 68 -9.71 -28.90 -13.77
N GLN A 69 -10.94 -28.61 -13.34
CA GLN A 69 -11.58 -27.30 -13.53
C GLN A 69 -10.88 -26.22 -12.71
N ILE A 70 -10.58 -26.50 -11.44
CA ILE A 70 -9.84 -25.59 -10.56
C ILE A 70 -8.47 -25.31 -11.16
N GLY A 71 -7.74 -26.35 -11.58
CA GLY A 71 -6.42 -26.21 -12.19
C GLY A 71 -6.44 -25.39 -13.48
N ALA A 72 -7.46 -25.55 -14.32
CA ALA A 72 -7.62 -24.75 -15.54
C ALA A 72 -7.88 -23.27 -15.23
N ALA A 73 -8.81 -22.98 -14.32
CA ALA A 73 -9.12 -21.61 -13.90
C ALA A 73 -7.93 -20.94 -13.20
N ALA A 74 -7.31 -21.63 -12.25
CA ALA A 74 -6.17 -21.14 -11.49
C ALA A 74 -4.97 -20.82 -12.39
N LYS A 75 -4.66 -21.66 -13.39
CA LYS A 75 -3.58 -21.38 -14.35
C LYS A 75 -3.81 -20.09 -15.13
N LYS A 76 -5.05 -19.87 -15.59
CA LYS A 76 -5.40 -18.65 -16.33
C LYS A 76 -5.26 -17.41 -15.45
N VAL A 77 -5.91 -17.41 -14.28
CA VAL A 77 -5.84 -16.31 -13.31
C VAL A 77 -4.39 -16.03 -12.89
N GLN A 78 -3.61 -17.08 -12.64
CA GLN A 78 -2.20 -16.97 -12.29
C GLN A 78 -1.38 -16.33 -13.40
N GLN A 79 -1.53 -16.78 -14.65
CA GLN A 79 -0.80 -16.22 -15.79
C GLN A 79 -1.10 -14.72 -15.95
N ASP A 80 -2.37 -14.34 -15.91
CA ASP A 80 -2.81 -12.98 -16.14
C ASP A 80 -2.39 -12.04 -14.99
N CYS A 81 -2.56 -12.49 -13.72
CA CYS A 81 -2.11 -11.72 -12.55
C CYS A 81 -0.59 -11.58 -12.50
N CYS A 82 0.15 -12.63 -12.86
CA CYS A 82 1.62 -12.56 -12.94
C CYS A 82 2.08 -11.56 -14.00
N GLY A 83 1.41 -11.48 -15.15
CA GLY A 83 1.69 -10.45 -16.17
C GLY A 83 1.56 -9.03 -15.61
N VAL A 84 0.45 -8.75 -14.90
CA VAL A 84 0.22 -7.46 -14.25
C VAL A 84 1.30 -7.15 -13.20
N LEU A 85 1.63 -8.11 -12.33
CA LEU A 85 2.66 -7.93 -11.32
C LEU A 85 4.03 -7.69 -11.95
N GLU A 86 4.38 -8.42 -13.00
CA GLU A 86 5.65 -8.26 -13.70
C GLU A 86 5.79 -6.86 -14.32
N GLU A 87 4.72 -6.36 -14.94
CA GLU A 87 4.70 -5.04 -15.57
C GLU A 87 4.77 -3.89 -14.55
N LEU A 88 4.03 -3.99 -13.44
CA LEU A 88 3.80 -2.86 -12.53
C LEU A 88 4.75 -2.84 -11.32
N VAL A 89 5.11 -4.00 -10.81
CA VAL A 89 5.85 -4.16 -9.54
C VAL A 89 7.14 -4.95 -9.73
N THR A 90 7.23 -5.84 -10.71
CA THR A 90 8.36 -6.74 -10.96
C THR A 90 8.83 -7.40 -9.67
N VAL A 91 8.17 -8.48 -9.27
CA VAL A 91 8.48 -9.15 -8.00
C VAL A 91 9.64 -10.13 -8.20
N ARG A 92 10.65 -10.05 -7.33
CA ARG A 92 11.82 -10.94 -7.33
C ARG A 92 12.05 -11.52 -5.94
N PRO A 93 12.64 -12.70 -5.81
CA PRO A 93 12.88 -13.27 -4.48
C PRO A 93 13.96 -12.47 -3.73
N VAL A 94 13.96 -12.55 -2.40
CA VAL A 94 15.04 -11.96 -1.59
C VAL A 94 16.28 -12.85 -1.63
N PHE A 95 16.08 -14.17 -1.62
CA PHE A 95 17.10 -15.19 -1.85
C PHE A 95 16.80 -15.97 -3.14
N GLU A 96 17.80 -16.13 -4.01
CA GLU A 96 17.67 -16.93 -5.24
C GLU A 96 17.77 -18.45 -4.96
N ASP A 97 18.25 -18.82 -3.77
CA ASP A 97 18.28 -20.20 -3.31
C ASP A 97 16.87 -20.81 -3.23
N ARG A 98 16.80 -22.12 -3.39
CA ARG A 98 15.55 -22.87 -3.21
C ARG A 98 15.17 -22.91 -1.74
N GLU A 99 13.87 -22.88 -1.47
CA GLU A 99 13.36 -23.22 -0.14
C GLU A 99 13.81 -24.63 0.23
N GLY A 100 14.32 -24.80 1.46
CA GLY A 100 14.99 -26.01 1.93
C GLY A 100 16.52 -25.99 1.80
N ALA A 101 17.11 -25.02 1.08
CA ALA A 101 18.57 -24.91 0.98
C ALA A 101 19.20 -24.42 2.29
N SER A 102 20.41 -24.91 2.59
CA SER A 102 21.22 -24.37 3.70
C SER A 102 21.81 -23.02 3.27
N ILE A 103 21.52 -21.97 4.04
CA ILE A 103 22.02 -20.62 3.80
C ILE A 103 22.75 -20.08 5.04
N GLN A 104 23.60 -19.08 4.81
CA GLN A 104 24.26 -18.33 5.86
C GLN A 104 23.76 -16.89 5.84
N ILE A 105 23.35 -16.39 7.01
CA ILE A 105 22.95 -15.01 7.21
C ILE A 105 24.12 -14.28 7.87
N PRO A 106 24.70 -13.26 7.23
CA PRO A 106 25.86 -12.55 7.78
C PRO A 106 25.47 -11.69 8.99
N ALA A 107 26.48 -11.29 9.78
CA ALA A 107 26.31 -10.23 10.77
C ALA A 107 25.88 -8.92 10.08
N GLY A 108 25.01 -8.14 10.73
CA GLY A 108 24.52 -6.87 10.16
C GLY A 108 23.54 -7.03 8.99
N TYR A 109 22.88 -8.18 8.85
CA TYR A 109 21.88 -8.40 7.82
C TYR A 109 20.69 -7.43 7.93
N ASP A 110 20.03 -7.16 6.80
CA ASP A 110 18.85 -6.30 6.74
C ASP A 110 17.62 -6.97 7.38
N VAL A 111 17.26 -6.51 8.57
CA VAL A 111 16.10 -7.00 9.34
C VAL A 111 14.75 -6.69 8.68
N SER A 112 14.70 -5.74 7.73
CA SER A 112 13.49 -5.48 6.94
C SER A 112 13.28 -6.49 5.82
N ALA A 113 14.36 -7.13 5.35
CA ALA A 113 14.32 -8.13 4.28
C ALA A 113 14.35 -9.58 4.80
N ILE A 114 14.96 -9.83 5.96
CA ILE A 114 15.21 -11.18 6.47
C ILE A 114 14.65 -11.31 7.88
N LYS A 115 13.73 -12.26 8.06
CA LYS A 115 13.25 -12.68 9.38
C LYS A 115 13.89 -14.00 9.76
N VAL A 116 14.73 -14.00 10.78
CA VAL A 116 15.31 -15.22 11.36
C VAL A 116 14.26 -15.84 12.30
N VAL A 117 13.97 -17.12 12.12
CA VAL A 117 12.95 -17.86 12.90
C VAL A 117 13.53 -19.16 13.47
N GLY A 118 12.93 -19.67 14.54
CA GLY A 118 13.37 -20.90 15.22
C GLY A 118 14.15 -20.61 16.51
N ASN A 119 15.10 -21.49 16.85
CA ASN A 119 15.91 -21.38 18.07
C ASN A 119 17.09 -20.42 17.86
N VAL A 120 16.79 -19.13 17.84
CA VAL A 120 17.80 -18.07 17.66
C VAL A 120 18.54 -17.86 18.97
N LYS A 121 19.82 -18.23 19.01
CA LYS A 121 20.73 -18.02 20.15
C LYS A 121 22.01 -17.35 19.65
N GLY A 122 22.51 -16.40 20.44
CA GLY A 122 23.69 -15.60 20.09
C GLY A 122 23.40 -14.59 18.99
N ASP A 123 24.45 -13.92 18.55
CA ASP A 123 24.39 -12.95 17.47
C ASP A 123 24.76 -13.58 16.12
N ALA A 124 24.35 -12.93 15.04
CA ALA A 124 24.75 -13.31 13.68
C ALA A 124 26.30 -13.33 13.54
N PRO A 125 26.88 -14.19 12.69
CA PRO A 125 26.24 -14.88 11.57
C PRO A 125 25.44 -16.12 11.98
N TYR A 126 24.27 -16.30 11.35
CA TYR A 126 23.45 -17.49 11.51
C TYR A 126 23.65 -18.46 10.35
N LYS A 127 23.57 -19.76 10.63
CA LYS A 127 23.46 -20.81 9.62
C LYS A 127 22.11 -21.49 9.80
N GLY A 128 21.34 -21.61 8.72
CA GLY A 128 19.99 -22.15 8.78
C GLY A 128 19.51 -22.67 7.43
N VAL A 129 18.26 -23.09 7.41
CA VAL A 129 17.57 -23.53 6.20
C VAL A 129 16.64 -22.42 5.74
N LEU A 130 16.67 -22.08 4.45
CA LEU A 130 15.75 -21.11 3.88
C LEU A 130 14.34 -21.68 3.87
N VAL A 131 13.47 -21.18 4.75
CA VAL A 131 12.07 -21.67 4.85
C VAL A 131 11.18 -21.05 3.77
N HIS A 132 11.33 -19.74 3.55
CA HIS A 132 10.62 -19.02 2.50
C HIS A 132 11.57 -17.99 1.89
N LYS A 133 11.67 -17.94 0.57
CA LYS A 133 12.66 -17.10 -0.14
C LYS A 133 12.42 -15.60 -0.05
N GLY A 134 11.24 -15.22 0.44
CA GLY A 134 10.80 -13.84 0.51
C GLY A 134 10.53 -13.25 -0.87
N TRP A 135 9.97 -12.04 -0.89
CA TRP A 135 9.67 -11.33 -2.13
C TRP A 135 9.99 -9.85 -1.96
N ARG A 136 10.62 -9.28 -2.99
CA ARG A 136 11.01 -7.87 -3.07
C ARG A 136 10.38 -7.27 -4.32
N ALA A 137 9.78 -6.10 -4.15
CA ALA A 137 9.38 -5.26 -5.28
C ALA A 137 10.64 -4.65 -5.92
N HIS A 138 10.95 -5.06 -7.14
CA HIS A 138 12.08 -4.53 -7.90
C HIS A 138 11.70 -3.26 -8.67
N LYS A 139 10.43 -3.15 -9.07
CA LYS A 139 9.83 -1.99 -9.75
C LYS A 139 8.67 -1.45 -8.92
N ARG A 140 8.39 -0.16 -9.04
CA ARG A 140 7.25 0.50 -8.41
C ARG A 140 6.65 1.49 -9.41
N SER A 141 6.02 0.97 -10.46
CA SER A 141 5.53 1.77 -11.59
C SER A 141 4.00 1.80 -11.66
N LEU A 142 3.34 1.80 -10.51
CA LEU A 142 1.89 1.97 -10.49
C LEU A 142 1.53 3.33 -11.09
N PRO A 143 0.61 3.41 -12.07
CA PRO A 143 0.23 4.67 -12.69
C PRO A 143 -0.27 5.67 -11.65
N LYS A 144 0.13 6.94 -11.75
CA LYS A 144 -0.40 7.97 -10.85
C LYS A 144 -1.90 8.17 -11.13
N ARG A 145 -2.69 8.30 -10.08
CA ARG A 145 -4.11 8.67 -10.21
C ARG A 145 -4.23 10.08 -10.78
N VAL A 146 -5.21 10.26 -11.65
CA VAL A 146 -5.64 11.57 -12.13
C VAL A 146 -6.94 11.91 -11.42
N GLY A 147 -6.92 12.93 -10.55
CA GLY A 147 -8.09 13.42 -9.81
C GLY A 147 -8.24 12.90 -8.38
N HIS A 148 -9.18 13.50 -7.63
CA HIS A 148 -9.41 13.26 -6.20
C HIS A 148 -10.49 12.21 -5.90
N ASN A 149 -10.89 11.40 -6.88
CA ASN A 149 -11.98 10.45 -6.67
C ASN A 149 -11.51 9.25 -5.84
N THR A 150 -12.19 9.03 -4.72
CA THR A 150 -12.09 7.79 -3.93
C THR A 150 -12.45 6.61 -4.84
N VAL A 151 -11.62 5.58 -4.85
CA VAL A 151 -11.92 4.34 -5.59
C VAL A 151 -12.76 3.48 -4.66
N GLU A 152 -14.08 3.72 -4.66
CA GLU A 152 -15.04 2.88 -3.93
C GLU A 152 -15.47 1.67 -4.77
N VAL A 153 -15.41 1.81 -6.11
CA VAL A 153 -15.79 0.76 -7.06
C VAL A 153 -14.53 0.23 -7.74
N LEU A 154 -14.17 -1.02 -7.49
CA LEU A 154 -12.97 -1.67 -8.05
C LEU A 154 -13.18 -2.18 -9.49
N CYS A 155 -14.39 -2.62 -9.79
CA CYS A 155 -14.82 -3.09 -11.10
C CYS A 155 -16.30 -2.73 -11.26
N GLN A 156 -16.68 -2.22 -12.42
CA GLN A 156 -18.07 -1.84 -12.68
C GLN A 156 -18.90 -3.10 -12.91
N ALA A 157 -20.16 -3.08 -12.45
CA ALA A 157 -21.12 -4.09 -12.86
C ALA A 157 -21.48 -3.86 -14.33
N GLU A 158 -21.40 -4.90 -15.15
CA GLU A 158 -21.81 -4.87 -16.55
C GLU A 158 -23.25 -5.35 -16.65
N VAL A 159 -24.12 -4.54 -17.27
CA VAL A 159 -25.55 -4.83 -17.44
C VAL A 159 -25.89 -4.77 -18.92
N GLU A 160 -26.32 -5.90 -19.47
CA GLU A 160 -26.85 -5.98 -20.82
C GLU A 160 -28.32 -5.52 -20.82
N VAL A 161 -28.64 -4.50 -21.63
CA VAL A 161 -30.02 -4.00 -21.81
C VAL A 161 -30.67 -4.78 -22.96
N LYS A 162 -31.89 -5.27 -22.74
CA LYS A 162 -32.71 -5.98 -23.72
C LYS A 162 -33.83 -5.10 -24.25
#